data_AF-A0A524CHL7-F1
#
_entry.id   AF-A0A524CHL7-F1
#
_cell.length_a   1.000
_cell.length_b   1.000
_cell.length_c   1.000
_cell.angle_alpha   90.00
_cell.angle_beta   90.00
_cell.angle_gamma   90.00
#
_symmetry.space_group_name_H-M   'P 1'
#
loop_
_entity.id
_entity.type
_entity.pdbx_description
1 polymer ?
#
loop_
_entity_poly.entity_id
_entity_poly.type
_entity_poly.pdbx_seq_one_letter_code
_entity_poly.pdbx_strand_id
1 'polypeptide(L)'
;MIDILFLTTTIMKAAVFIIIGLYLLNQWMKLEKKYTSDIPFLFGVGILFLVPGTIIDSLVIANLLEFGFLLNIRYALDIICITLFLGSLLSVWIAEKIKLRYSIIITLISISTIIFLLSPTNIVYLDTLNSLVSLPAIIIVIITFLFTYFTKRLTNVHGLLISISAIIVLISQVARPFLKTILLTSFMTFGLAWLANLIAVVGWIICYFGFRLKPGYVSNT
;
A
#
# COMPACT_ATOMS: atom_id res chain seq x y z
N MET A 1 -24.45 -10.79 -9.11
CA MET A 1 -24.91 -10.75 -7.71
C MET A 1 -23.82 -10.13 -6.86
N ILE A 2 -24.14 -9.34 -5.83
CA ILE A 2 -23.14 -8.58 -5.06
C ILE A 2 -22.46 -9.50 -4.04
N ASP A 3 -21.12 -9.56 -4.06
CA ASP A 3 -20.30 -10.24 -3.06
C ASP A 3 -20.16 -9.36 -1.80
N ILE A 4 -21.07 -9.53 -0.84
CA ILE A 4 -21.19 -8.66 0.35
C ILE A 4 -19.94 -8.73 1.23
N LEU A 5 -19.33 -9.91 1.39
CA LEU A 5 -18.14 -10.07 2.23
C LEU A 5 -16.94 -9.35 1.60
N PHE A 6 -16.76 -9.48 0.29
CA PHE A 6 -15.69 -8.77 -0.39
C PHE A 6 -15.91 -7.25 -0.39
N LEU A 7 -17.15 -6.80 -0.57
CA LEU A 7 -17.51 -5.38 -0.51
C LEU A 7 -17.24 -4.78 0.87
N THR A 8 -17.73 -5.41 1.94
CA THR A 8 -17.56 -4.93 3.32
C THR A 8 -16.09 -4.83 3.72
N THR A 9 -15.29 -5.86 3.43
CA THR A 9 -13.85 -5.83 3.70
C THR A 9 -13.10 -4.78 2.87
N THR A 10 -13.54 -4.50 1.64
CA THR A 10 -12.96 -3.43 0.81
C THR A 10 -13.27 -2.05 1.37
N ILE A 11 -14.50 -1.80 1.83
CA ILE A 11 -14.89 -0.55 2.48
C ILE A 11 -14.13 -0.35 3.79
N MET A 12 -13.99 -1.40 4.61
CA MET A 12 -13.17 -1.34 5.83
C MET A 12 -11.72 -0.96 5.52
N LYS A 13 -11.13 -1.54 4.47
CA LYS A 13 -9.78 -1.19 4.02
C LYS A 13 -9.66 0.28 3.62
N ALA A 14 -10.63 0.80 2.85
CA ALA A 14 -10.67 2.21 2.47
C ALA A 14 -10.76 3.13 3.70
N ALA A 15 -11.61 2.80 4.67
CA ALA A 15 -11.73 3.56 5.92
C ALA A 15 -10.42 3.59 6.70
N VAL A 16 -9.73 2.44 6.82
CA VAL A 16 -8.43 2.36 7.48
C VAL A 16 -7.38 3.19 6.74
N PHE A 17 -7.34 3.18 5.40
CA PHE A 17 -6.46 4.04 4.62
C PHE A 17 -6.70 5.52 4.88
N ILE A 18 -7.96 5.96 4.91
CA ILE A 18 -8.32 7.34 5.21
C ILE A 18 -7.82 7.73 6.61
N ILE A 19 -8.09 6.89 7.62
CA ILE A 19 -7.69 7.16 9.01
C ILE A 19 -6.17 7.30 9.13
N ILE A 20 -5.42 6.37 8.55
CA ILE A 20 -3.95 6.38 8.61
C ILE A 20 -3.38 7.55 7.81
N GLY A 21 -3.87 7.76 6.59
CA GLY A 21 -3.41 8.81 5.70
C GLY A 21 -3.60 10.20 6.32
N LEU A 22 -4.81 10.49 6.83
CA LEU A 22 -5.10 11.75 7.52
C LEU A 22 -4.30 11.90 8.82
N TYR A 23 -4.12 10.82 9.59
CA TYR A 23 -3.30 10.85 10.79
C TYR A 23 -1.85 11.23 10.50
N LEU A 24 -1.23 10.65 9.48
CA LEU A 24 0.15 10.94 9.10
C LEU A 24 0.31 12.36 8.54
N LEU A 25 -0.64 12.83 7.74
CA LEU A 25 -0.65 14.22 7.28
C LEU A 25 -0.82 15.19 8.45
N ASN A 26 -1.66 14.88 9.43
CA ASN A 26 -1.80 15.69 10.62
C ASN A 26 -0.50 15.73 11.44
N GLN A 27 0.21 14.61 11.57
CA GLN A 27 1.54 14.61 12.19
C GLN A 27 2.52 15.51 11.43
N TRP A 28 2.57 15.42 10.11
CA TRP A 28 3.41 16.26 9.27
C TRP A 28 3.07 17.76 9.42
N MET A 29 1.78 18.10 9.48
CA MET A 29 1.32 19.47 9.67
C MET A 29 1.75 20.07 11.03
N LYS A 30 2.03 19.23 12.02
CA LYS A 30 2.50 19.63 13.36
C LYS A 30 4.02 19.75 13.47
N LEU A 31 4.79 19.39 12.44
CA LEU A 31 6.25 19.56 12.45
C LEU A 31 6.61 21.04 12.33
N GLU A 32 7.61 21.48 13.10
CA GLU A 32 8.14 22.86 13.05
C GLU A 32 8.75 23.19 11.67
N LYS A 33 9.50 22.22 11.11
CA LYS A 33 10.05 22.28 9.75
C LYS A 33 9.40 21.19 8.92
N LYS A 34 8.84 21.59 7.78
CA LYS A 34 8.05 20.69 6.91
C LYS A 34 8.81 20.49 5.61
N TYR A 35 9.12 19.24 5.31
CA TYR A 35 9.68 18.86 4.02
C TYR A 35 8.73 17.88 3.33
N THR A 36 8.60 17.99 2.01
CA THR A 36 7.83 17.03 1.20
C THR A 36 8.51 15.67 1.10
N SER A 37 9.77 15.58 1.55
CA SER A 37 10.51 14.33 1.68
C SER A 37 10.26 13.60 3.00
N ASP A 38 9.52 14.20 3.94
CA ASP A 38 9.29 13.60 5.25
C ASP A 38 8.45 12.32 5.14
N ILE A 39 8.83 11.30 5.92
CA ILE A 39 8.15 9.99 5.93
C ILE A 39 6.64 10.14 6.19
N PRO A 40 6.18 10.89 7.22
CA PRO A 40 4.74 11.05 7.45
C PRO A 40 4.00 11.68 6.27
N PHE A 41 4.62 12.62 5.55
CA PHE A 41 4.03 13.21 4.36
C PHE A 41 3.92 12.19 3.23
N LEU A 42 5.03 11.57 2.83
CA LEU A 42 5.05 10.66 1.68
C LEU A 42 4.20 9.40 1.93
N PHE A 43 4.25 8.84 3.14
CA PHE A 43 3.37 7.72 3.50
C PHE A 43 1.90 8.17 3.59
N GLY A 44 1.62 9.32 4.19
CA GLY A 44 0.25 9.84 4.33
C GLY A 44 -0.40 10.08 2.96
N VAL A 45 0.29 10.81 2.07
CA VAL A 45 -0.15 11.04 0.70
C VAL A 45 -0.27 9.72 -0.05
N GLY A 46 0.76 8.86 -0.02
CA GLY A 46 0.75 7.56 -0.71
C GLY A 46 -0.46 6.69 -0.33
N ILE A 47 -0.74 6.55 0.97
CA ILE A 47 -1.91 5.80 1.45
C ILE A 47 -3.22 6.42 0.98
N LEU A 48 -3.34 7.76 0.98
CA LEU A 48 -4.55 8.42 0.48
C LEU A 48 -4.75 8.21 -1.03
N PHE A 49 -3.69 8.08 -1.82
CA PHE A 49 -3.80 7.72 -3.24
C PHE A 49 -4.37 6.32 -3.48
N LEU A 50 -4.28 5.41 -2.50
CA LEU A 50 -4.93 4.09 -2.58
C LEU A 50 -6.45 4.16 -2.34
N VAL A 51 -6.94 5.22 -1.68
CA VAL A 51 -8.37 5.34 -1.32
C VAL A 51 -9.27 5.38 -2.56
N PRO A 52 -9.05 6.25 -3.56
CA PRO A 52 -9.90 6.24 -4.76
C PRO A 52 -9.84 4.90 -5.50
N GLY A 53 -8.69 4.23 -5.54
CA GLY A 53 -8.57 2.88 -6.11
C GLY A 53 -9.47 1.86 -5.40
N THR A 54 -9.49 1.88 -4.05
CA THR A 54 -10.38 1.01 -3.27
C THR A 54 -11.86 1.37 -3.39
N ILE A 55 -12.19 2.64 -3.61
CA ILE A 55 -13.56 3.09 -3.89
C ILE A 55 -14.00 2.58 -5.26
N ILE A 56 -13.15 2.69 -6.28
CA ILE A 56 -13.41 2.14 -7.63
C ILE A 56 -13.66 0.63 -7.53
N ASP A 57 -12.81 -0.11 -6.82
CA ASP A 57 -13.01 -1.55 -6.57
C ASP A 57 -14.39 -1.82 -5.94
N SER A 58 -14.78 -1.05 -4.92
CA SER A 58 -16.07 -1.19 -4.23
C SER A 58 -17.26 -0.94 -5.15
N LEU A 59 -17.18 0.09 -6.00
CA LEU A 59 -18.24 0.44 -6.97
C LEU A 59 -18.39 -0.64 -8.06
N VAL A 60 -17.29 -1.22 -8.52
CA VAL A 60 -17.29 -2.34 -9.47
C VAL A 60 -17.95 -3.58 -8.84
N ILE A 61 -17.60 -3.91 -7.59
CA ILE A 61 -18.19 -5.06 -6.86
C ILE A 61 -19.69 -4.87 -6.64
N ALA A 62 -20.12 -3.63 -6.37
CA ALA A 62 -21.53 -3.28 -6.21
C ALA A 62 -22.32 -3.28 -7.54
N ASN A 63 -21.68 -3.57 -8.68
CA ASN A 63 -22.25 -3.46 -10.03
C ASN A 63 -22.76 -2.04 -10.36
N LEU A 64 -22.16 -1.01 -9.76
CA LEU A 64 -22.49 0.40 -10.03
C LEU A 64 -21.65 0.98 -11.17
N LEU A 65 -20.53 0.34 -11.50
CA LEU A 65 -19.64 0.71 -12.59
C LEU A 65 -19.26 -0.52 -13.40
N GLU A 66 -19.21 -0.36 -14.72
CA GLU A 66 -18.70 -1.38 -15.63
C GLU A 66 -17.17 -1.35 -15.71
N PHE A 67 -16.61 -2.50 -16.11
CA PHE A 67 -15.18 -2.65 -16.35
C PHE A 67 -14.76 -1.80 -17.56
N GLY A 68 -13.79 -0.90 -17.38
CA GLY A 68 -13.38 0.02 -18.45
C GLY A 68 -12.30 1.02 -18.03
N PHE A 69 -12.34 2.24 -18.58
CA PHE A 69 -11.34 3.31 -18.35
C PHE A 69 -11.05 3.61 -16.86
N LEU A 70 -12.03 3.43 -15.98
CA LEU A 70 -11.87 3.63 -14.53
C LEU A 70 -10.88 2.65 -13.89
N LEU A 71 -10.71 1.44 -14.45
CA LEU A 71 -9.66 0.52 -13.99
C LEU A 71 -8.27 1.04 -14.32
N ASN A 72 -8.09 1.65 -15.49
CA ASN A 72 -6.81 2.26 -15.86
C ASN A 72 -6.44 3.39 -14.89
N ILE A 73 -7.42 4.21 -14.49
CA ILE A 73 -7.23 5.22 -13.45
C ILE A 73 -6.84 4.56 -12.13
N ARG A 74 -7.56 3.50 -11.70
CA ARG A 74 -7.23 2.75 -10.49
C ARG A 74 -5.78 2.26 -10.48
N TYR A 75 -5.28 1.68 -11.58
CA TYR A 75 -3.90 1.19 -11.64
C TYR A 75 -2.88 2.32 -11.74
N ALA A 76 -3.21 3.44 -12.41
CA ALA A 76 -2.36 4.63 -12.41
C ALA A 76 -2.17 5.19 -10.99
N LEU A 77 -3.23 5.19 -10.17
CA LEU A 77 -3.15 5.59 -8.76
C LEU A 77 -2.25 4.66 -7.94
N ASP A 78 -2.33 3.34 -8.18
CA ASP A 78 -1.43 2.36 -7.54
C ASP A 78 0.04 2.62 -7.90
N ILE A 79 0.36 2.95 -9.17
CA ILE A 79 1.72 3.31 -9.60
C ILE A 79 2.22 4.58 -8.90
N ILE A 80 1.36 5.61 -8.77
CA ILE A 80 1.69 6.85 -8.05
C ILE A 80 2.02 6.52 -6.59
N CYS A 81 1.18 5.71 -5.94
CA CYS A 81 1.42 5.29 -4.56
C CYS A 81 2.75 4.53 -4.39
N ILE A 82 3.01 3.55 -5.25
CA ILE A 82 4.27 2.78 -5.25
C ILE A 82 5.47 3.72 -5.42
N THR A 83 5.36 4.69 -6.32
CA THR A 83 6.39 5.70 -6.59
C THR A 83 6.68 6.55 -5.35
N LEU A 84 5.64 7.01 -4.65
CA LEU A 84 5.80 7.83 -3.45
C LEU A 84 6.48 7.04 -2.32
N PHE A 85 6.05 5.79 -2.08
CA PHE A 85 6.69 4.93 -1.09
C PHE A 85 8.14 4.67 -1.45
N LEU A 86 8.41 4.23 -2.67
CA LEU A 86 9.75 3.86 -3.10
C LEU A 86 10.68 5.08 -3.13
N GLY A 87 10.17 6.25 -3.54
CA GLY A 87 10.88 7.52 -3.47
C GLY A 87 11.28 7.90 -2.04
N SER A 88 10.40 7.70 -1.06
CA SER A 88 10.67 7.94 0.36
C SER A 88 11.74 7.00 0.93
N LEU A 89 11.71 5.73 0.53
CA LEU A 89 12.63 4.71 1.03
C LEU A 89 14.01 4.89 0.37
N LEU A 90 14.06 5.22 -0.92
CA LEU A 90 15.31 5.52 -1.62
C LEU A 90 16.02 6.76 -1.05
N SER A 91 15.29 7.76 -0.51
CA SER A 91 15.95 8.85 0.22
C SER A 91 16.66 8.40 1.49
N VAL A 92 16.23 7.30 2.12
CA VAL A 92 16.90 6.73 3.29
C VAL A 92 18.19 6.01 2.89
N TRP A 93 18.14 5.22 1.82
CA TRP A 93 19.28 4.38 1.41
C TRP A 93 20.32 5.09 0.54
N ILE A 94 19.88 6.05 -0.28
CA ILE A 94 20.72 6.69 -1.31
C ILE A 94 20.52 8.22 -1.28
N ALA A 95 20.61 8.82 -0.10
CA ALA A 95 20.38 10.24 0.10
C ALA A 95 21.20 11.14 -0.85
N GLU A 96 22.48 10.81 -1.05
CA GLU A 96 23.43 11.65 -1.79
C GLU A 96 23.36 11.50 -3.32
N LYS A 97 22.95 10.34 -3.85
CA LYS A 97 22.94 10.07 -5.30
C LYS A 97 21.57 10.35 -5.92
N ILE A 98 21.20 11.63 -5.94
CA ILE A 98 19.91 12.12 -6.45
C ILE A 98 19.61 11.62 -7.88
N LYS A 99 20.59 11.68 -8.79
CA LYS A 99 20.42 11.20 -10.18
C LYS A 99 20.10 9.70 -10.25
N LEU A 100 20.75 8.88 -9.42
CA LEU A 100 20.51 7.44 -9.36
C LEU A 100 19.10 7.15 -8.83
N ARG A 101 18.65 7.88 -7.79
CA ARG A 101 17.29 7.75 -7.26
C ARG A 101 16.23 8.02 -8.31
N TYR A 102 16.34 9.12 -9.04
CA TYR A 102 15.40 9.44 -10.12
C TYR A 102 15.44 8.40 -11.24
N SER A 103 16.63 7.91 -11.61
CA SER A 103 16.76 6.85 -12.61
C SER A 103 16.01 5.58 -12.19
N ILE A 104 16.16 5.12 -10.94
CA ILE A 104 15.44 3.95 -10.42
C ILE A 104 13.92 4.18 -10.45
N ILE A 105 13.47 5.35 -9.97
CA ILE A 105 12.04 5.70 -9.93
C ILE A 105 11.45 5.73 -11.35
N ILE A 106 12.10 6.45 -12.28
CA ILE A 106 11.64 6.55 -13.67
C ILE A 106 11.60 5.16 -14.30
N THR A 107 12.65 4.36 -14.14
CA THR A 107 12.71 3.00 -14.69
C THR A 107 11.55 2.14 -14.19
N LEU A 108 11.24 2.21 -12.89
CA LEU A 108 10.16 1.44 -12.28
C LEU A 108 8.77 1.91 -12.75
N ILE A 109 8.56 3.22 -12.87
CA ILE A 109 7.34 3.80 -13.45
C ILE A 109 7.19 3.34 -14.90
N SER A 110 8.25 3.45 -15.71
CA SER A 110 8.25 3.03 -17.11
C SER A 110 7.86 1.56 -17.26
N ILE A 111 8.53 0.68 -16.52
CA ILE A 111 8.26 -0.77 -16.55
C ILE A 111 6.82 -1.04 -16.11
N SER A 112 6.38 -0.46 -15.00
CA SER A 112 5.02 -0.66 -14.50
C SER A 112 3.97 -0.19 -15.50
N THR A 113 4.17 0.99 -16.09
CA THR A 113 3.26 1.57 -17.09
C THR A 113 3.20 0.71 -18.34
N ILE A 114 4.33 0.21 -18.83
CA ILE A 114 4.38 -0.71 -19.98
C ILE A 114 3.62 -2.01 -19.66
N ILE A 115 3.85 -2.60 -18.48
CA ILE A 115 3.15 -3.82 -18.05
C ILE A 115 1.63 -3.60 -18.03
N PHE A 116 1.16 -2.47 -17.49
CA PHE A 116 -0.27 -2.18 -17.43
C PHE A 116 -0.88 -1.87 -18.81
N LEU A 117 -0.16 -1.16 -19.69
CA LEU A 117 -0.65 -0.85 -21.04
C LEU A 117 -0.73 -2.10 -21.94
N LEU A 118 0.18 -3.04 -21.77
CA LEU A 118 0.22 -4.29 -22.55
C LEU A 118 -0.64 -5.40 -21.95
N SER A 119 -1.17 -5.20 -20.73
CA SER A 119 -1.95 -6.22 -20.07
C SER A 119 -3.35 -6.34 -20.68
N PRO A 120 -3.87 -7.56 -20.90
CA PRO A 120 -5.25 -7.74 -21.31
C PRO A 120 -6.20 -7.14 -20.25
N THR A 121 -7.32 -6.57 -20.68
CA THR A 121 -8.34 -5.92 -19.84
C THR A 121 -9.10 -6.88 -18.90
N ASN A 122 -8.59 -8.10 -18.69
CA ASN A 122 -9.14 -9.06 -17.75
C ASN A 122 -8.77 -8.67 -16.31
N ILE A 123 -9.78 -8.42 -15.47
CA ILE A 123 -9.58 -8.00 -14.07
C ILE A 123 -8.79 -9.02 -13.24
N VAL A 124 -8.91 -10.32 -13.52
CA VAL A 124 -8.17 -11.34 -12.78
C VAL A 124 -6.68 -11.18 -13.02
N TYR A 125 -6.29 -10.95 -14.29
CA TYR A 125 -4.90 -10.71 -14.69
C TYR A 125 -4.35 -9.38 -14.18
N LEU A 126 -5.14 -8.30 -14.27
CA LEU A 126 -4.70 -6.99 -13.81
C LEU A 126 -4.52 -6.95 -12.28
N ASP A 127 -5.37 -7.64 -11.51
CA ASP A 127 -5.20 -7.76 -10.06
C ASP A 127 -3.95 -8.59 -9.67
N THR A 128 -3.65 -9.68 -10.38
CA THR A 128 -2.42 -10.46 -10.14
C THR A 128 -1.19 -9.64 -10.49
N LEU A 129 -1.19 -8.94 -11.62
CA LEU A 129 -0.09 -8.08 -12.02
C LEU A 129 0.13 -6.95 -11.01
N ASN A 130 -0.93 -6.29 -10.55
CA ASN A 130 -0.80 -5.24 -9.54
C ASN A 130 -0.20 -5.78 -8.24
N SER A 131 -0.62 -6.98 -7.81
CA SER A 131 -0.05 -7.64 -6.63
C SER A 131 1.46 -7.84 -6.82
N LEU A 132 1.91 -8.36 -7.97
CA LEU A 132 3.31 -8.58 -8.30
C LEU A 132 4.13 -7.28 -8.38
N VAL A 133 3.61 -6.25 -9.05
CA VAL A 133 4.28 -4.94 -9.21
C VAL A 133 4.45 -4.24 -7.85
N SER A 134 3.56 -4.47 -6.89
CA SER A 134 3.66 -3.91 -5.55
C SER A 134 4.70 -4.59 -4.64
N LEU A 135 5.08 -5.84 -4.91
CA LEU A 135 5.97 -6.63 -4.03
C LEU A 135 7.33 -5.95 -3.77
N PRO A 136 8.05 -5.41 -4.76
CA PRO A 136 9.35 -4.79 -4.51
C PRO A 136 9.26 -3.64 -3.52
N ALA A 137 8.22 -2.80 -3.62
CA ALA A 137 8.02 -1.70 -2.69
C ALA A 137 7.78 -2.20 -1.26
N ILE A 138 6.92 -3.21 -1.09
CA ILE A 138 6.63 -3.81 0.22
C ILE A 138 7.89 -4.43 0.82
N ILE A 139 8.69 -5.15 0.02
CA ILE A 139 9.96 -5.75 0.47
C ILE A 139 10.94 -4.68 0.93
N ILE A 140 11.07 -3.57 0.18
CA ILE A 140 11.93 -2.45 0.58
C ILE A 140 11.43 -1.81 1.89
N VAL A 141 10.11 -1.68 2.10
CA VAL A 141 9.56 -1.21 3.39
C VAL A 141 10.00 -2.13 4.53
N ILE A 142 9.86 -3.45 4.37
CA ILE A 142 10.27 -4.44 5.38
C ILE A 142 11.76 -4.27 5.72
N ILE A 143 12.63 -4.27 4.70
CA ILE A 143 14.08 -4.16 4.88
C ILE A 143 14.44 -2.84 5.56
N THR A 144 13.86 -1.73 5.12
CA THR A 144 14.15 -0.39 5.65
C THR A 144 13.76 -0.27 7.12
N PHE A 145 12.56 -0.71 7.48
CA PHE A 145 12.05 -0.57 8.85
C PHE A 145 12.65 -1.58 9.83
N LEU A 146 13.03 -2.79 9.37
CA LEU A 146 13.86 -3.70 10.18
C LEU A 146 15.25 -3.11 10.43
N PHE A 147 15.93 -2.66 9.38
CA PHE A 147 17.26 -2.09 9.49
C PHE A 147 17.30 -0.87 10.43
N THR A 148 16.35 0.06 10.28
CA THR A 148 16.26 1.25 11.13
C THR A 148 15.90 0.91 12.59
N TYR A 149 15.13 -0.15 12.82
CA TYR A 149 14.86 -0.65 14.17
C TYR A 149 16.11 -1.23 14.83
N PHE A 150 16.83 -2.13 14.16
CA PHE A 150 18.05 -2.73 14.70
C PHE A 150 19.17 -1.71 14.91
N THR A 151 19.23 -0.69 14.06
CA THR A 151 20.20 0.41 14.20
C THR A 151 19.75 1.54 15.13
N LYS A 152 18.55 1.44 15.73
CA LYS A 152 17.97 2.43 16.66
C LYS A 152 17.92 3.86 16.08
N ARG A 153 17.74 4.00 14.76
CA ARG A 153 17.78 5.29 14.05
C ARG A 153 16.48 6.10 14.10
N LEU A 154 15.35 5.47 14.42
CA LEU A 154 14.03 6.12 14.41
C LEU A 154 13.50 6.31 15.84
N THR A 155 13.56 7.54 16.36
CA THR A 155 13.05 7.85 17.70
C THR A 155 11.54 8.06 17.74
N ASN A 156 10.95 8.48 16.63
CA ASN A 156 9.54 8.87 16.54
C ASN A 156 8.64 7.79 15.94
N VAL A 157 9.20 6.69 15.45
CA VAL A 157 8.46 5.66 14.71
C VAL A 157 8.92 4.27 15.15
N HIS A 158 7.99 3.38 15.48
CA HIS A 158 8.28 2.02 15.90
C HIS A 158 8.54 1.10 14.68
N GLY A 159 9.78 1.12 14.19
CA GLY A 159 10.15 0.40 12.96
C GLY A 159 9.77 -1.09 12.93
N LEU A 160 9.89 -1.82 14.05
CA LEU A 160 9.48 -3.23 14.11
C LEU A 160 7.97 -3.46 13.88
N LEU A 161 7.11 -2.54 14.32
CA LEU A 161 5.67 -2.68 14.06
C LEU A 161 5.36 -2.41 12.59
N ILE A 162 6.05 -1.44 11.99
CA ILE A 162 5.89 -1.16 10.55
C ILE A 162 6.38 -2.34 9.70
N SER A 163 7.50 -2.97 10.05
CA SER A 163 7.97 -4.14 9.32
C SER A 163 7.03 -5.35 9.47
N ILE A 164 6.50 -5.61 10.67
CA ILE A 164 5.47 -6.66 10.88
C ILE A 164 4.22 -6.36 10.06
N SER A 165 3.75 -5.11 10.08
CA SER A 165 2.65 -4.66 9.23
C SER A 165 2.90 -4.96 7.75
N ALA A 166 4.09 -4.58 7.25
CA ALA A 166 4.45 -4.78 5.86
C ALA A 166 4.57 -6.28 5.50
N ILE A 167 5.03 -7.14 6.41
CA ILE A 167 5.02 -8.60 6.23
C ILE A 167 3.57 -9.12 6.12
N ILE A 168 2.66 -8.66 6.98
CA ILE A 168 1.24 -9.07 6.94
C ILE A 168 0.60 -8.62 5.62
N VAL A 169 0.87 -7.39 5.17
CA VAL A 169 0.41 -6.89 3.87
C VAL A 169 1.03 -7.70 2.72
N LEU A 170 2.32 -8.07 2.79
CA LEU A 170 2.96 -8.94 1.81
C LEU A 170 2.25 -10.29 1.68
N ILE A 171 1.95 -10.93 2.82
CA ILE A 171 1.22 -12.20 2.88
C ILE A 171 -0.17 -12.03 2.24
N SER A 172 -0.87 -10.94 2.55
CA SER A 172 -2.16 -10.63 1.92
C SER A 172 -2.06 -10.50 0.39
N GLN A 173 -1.07 -9.76 -0.12
CA GLN A 173 -0.89 -9.56 -1.57
C GLN A 173 -0.53 -10.86 -2.29
N VAL A 174 0.32 -11.70 -1.68
CA VAL A 174 0.69 -13.00 -2.26
C VAL A 174 -0.48 -13.98 -2.20
N ALA A 175 -1.25 -13.99 -1.11
CA ALA A 175 -2.39 -14.90 -0.95
C ALA A 175 -3.60 -14.53 -1.81
N ARG A 176 -3.80 -13.23 -2.10
CA ARG A 176 -5.00 -12.72 -2.79
C ARG A 176 -5.26 -13.40 -4.14
N PRO A 177 -4.30 -13.52 -5.07
CA PRO A 177 -4.48 -14.27 -6.32
C PRO A 177 -5.03 -15.69 -6.13
N PHE A 178 -4.47 -16.43 -5.17
CA PHE A 178 -4.87 -17.83 -4.91
C PHE A 178 -6.24 -17.89 -4.24
N LEU A 179 -6.52 -17.02 -3.28
CA LEU A 179 -7.80 -16.99 -2.58
C LEU A 179 -8.97 -16.58 -3.50
N LYS A 180 -8.70 -15.77 -4.52
CA LYS A 180 -9.71 -15.33 -5.51
C LYS A 180 -10.22 -16.47 -6.39
N THR A 181 -9.44 -17.54 -6.59
CA THR A 181 -9.84 -18.69 -7.41
C THR A 181 -10.49 -19.82 -6.60
N ILE A 182 -10.45 -19.74 -5.26
CA ILE A 182 -11.01 -20.76 -4.36
C ILE A 182 -12.48 -20.42 -4.03
N LEU A 183 -13.35 -21.43 -4.07
CA LEU A 183 -14.76 -21.33 -3.65
C LEU A 183 -15.59 -20.32 -4.47
N LEU A 184 -15.30 -20.24 -5.77
CA LEU A 184 -16.07 -19.43 -6.72
C LEU A 184 -17.51 -19.96 -6.83
N THR A 185 -18.46 -19.13 -6.43
CA THR A 185 -19.90 -19.43 -6.52
C THR A 185 -20.64 -18.20 -7.06
N SER A 186 -21.91 -18.35 -7.43
CA SER A 186 -22.75 -17.24 -7.89
C SER A 186 -22.89 -16.10 -6.85
N PHE A 187 -22.72 -16.42 -5.57
CA PHE A 187 -22.77 -15.47 -4.44
C PHE A 187 -21.39 -14.95 -4.01
N MET A 188 -20.30 -15.65 -4.40
CA MET A 188 -18.91 -15.29 -4.10
C MET A 188 -18.12 -15.17 -5.40
N THR A 189 -18.38 -14.11 -6.16
CA THR A 189 -17.74 -13.88 -7.47
C THR A 189 -16.24 -13.63 -7.36
N PHE A 190 -15.75 -13.27 -6.17
CA PHE A 190 -14.33 -13.09 -5.87
C PHE A 190 -13.78 -14.18 -4.92
N GLY A 191 -14.49 -15.29 -4.76
CA GLY A 191 -14.07 -16.42 -3.93
C GLY A 191 -13.74 -16.00 -2.48
N LEU A 192 -12.59 -16.44 -1.97
CA LEU A 192 -12.10 -16.09 -0.63
C LEU A 192 -11.23 -14.82 -0.60
N ALA A 193 -11.26 -13.97 -1.64
CA ALA A 193 -10.45 -12.75 -1.68
C ALA A 193 -10.77 -11.75 -0.53
N TRP A 194 -11.94 -11.85 0.09
CA TRP A 194 -12.32 -11.06 1.27
C TRP A 194 -11.39 -11.35 2.46
N LEU A 195 -10.90 -12.59 2.59
CA LEU A 195 -9.97 -12.99 3.66
C LEU A 195 -8.62 -12.29 3.47
N ALA A 196 -8.14 -12.20 2.22
CA ALA A 196 -6.93 -11.44 1.91
C ALA A 196 -7.08 -9.96 2.28
N ASN A 197 -8.20 -9.33 1.93
CA ASN A 197 -8.49 -7.95 2.33
C ASN A 197 -8.52 -7.78 3.85
N LEU A 198 -9.09 -8.74 4.58
CA LEU A 198 -9.12 -8.71 6.05
C LEU A 198 -7.72 -8.80 6.65
N ILE A 199 -6.86 -9.68 6.12
CA ILE A 199 -5.44 -9.78 6.52
C ILE A 199 -4.73 -8.43 6.26
N ALA A 200 -4.97 -7.80 5.10
CA ALA A 200 -4.40 -6.49 4.81
C ALA A 200 -4.87 -5.44 5.82
N VAL A 201 -6.16 -5.38 6.14
CA VAL A 201 -6.74 -4.46 7.13
C VAL A 201 -6.02 -4.59 8.47
N VAL A 202 -5.80 -5.81 8.96
CA VAL A 202 -5.03 -6.05 10.19
C VAL A 202 -3.61 -5.51 10.08
N GLY A 203 -2.92 -5.77 8.96
CA GLY A 203 -1.60 -5.23 8.68
C GLY A 203 -1.57 -3.70 8.76
N TRP A 204 -2.52 -3.02 8.11
CA TRP A 204 -2.60 -1.55 8.13
C TRP A 204 -2.94 -0.98 9.51
N ILE A 205 -3.79 -1.66 10.31
CA ILE A 205 -4.02 -1.28 11.71
C ILE A 205 -2.71 -1.37 12.51
N ILE A 206 -1.89 -2.39 12.31
CA ILE A 206 -0.57 -2.51 12.94
C ILE A 206 0.36 -1.37 12.46
N CYS A 207 0.29 -1.00 11.17
CA CYS A 207 1.02 0.14 10.61
C CYS A 207 0.70 1.43 11.36
N TYR A 208 -0.60 1.69 11.59
CA TYR A 208 -1.06 2.84 12.36
C TYR A 208 -0.41 2.91 13.75
N PHE A 209 -0.40 1.79 14.47
CA PHE A 209 0.26 1.70 15.77
C PHE A 209 1.78 1.88 15.66
N GLY A 210 2.40 1.43 14.57
CA GLY A 210 3.82 1.66 14.30
C GLY A 210 4.21 3.15 14.20
N PHE A 211 3.33 4.00 13.67
CA PHE A 211 3.53 5.45 13.63
C PHE A 211 3.04 6.21 14.87
N ARG A 212 2.31 5.54 15.76
CA ARG A 212 1.76 6.14 16.98
C ARG A 212 2.59 5.81 18.23
N LEU A 213 3.09 4.60 18.32
CA LEU A 213 3.88 4.13 19.45
C LEU A 213 5.36 4.50 19.25
N LYS A 214 6.01 4.88 20.34
CA LYS A 214 7.46 5.07 20.36
C LYS A 214 8.16 3.73 20.62
N PRO A 215 9.34 3.48 20.04
CA PRO A 215 10.08 2.26 20.32
C PRO A 215 10.64 2.23 21.75
N GLY A 216 10.64 1.05 22.37
CA GLY A 216 11.04 0.88 23.78
C GLY A 216 12.47 1.33 24.09
N TYR A 217 13.38 1.32 23.10
CA TYR A 217 14.76 1.78 23.30
C TYR A 217 14.88 3.30 23.50
N VAL A 218 13.83 4.09 23.25
CA VAL A 218 13.78 5.54 23.52
C VAL A 218 13.35 5.83 24.97
N SER A 219 12.72 4.88 25.65
CA SER A 219 12.28 5.06 27.05
C SER A 219 13.40 4.94 28.09
N ASN A 220 14.61 4.56 27.67
CA ASN A 220 15.79 4.38 28.53
C ASN A 220 16.83 5.51 28.39
N THR A 221 16.47 6.64 27.79
CA THR A 221 17.28 7.87 27.70
C THR A 221 16.53 9.03 28.31
#